data_AF-A0A426FTD4-F1
#
_entry.id   AF-A0A426FTD4-F1
#
_cell.length_a   1.000
_cell.length_b   1.000
_cell.length_c   1.000
_cell.angle_alpha   90.00
_cell.angle_beta   90.00
_cell.angle_gamma   90.00
#
_symmetry.space_group_name_H-M   'P 1'
#
loop_
_entity.id
_entity.type
_entity.pdbx_description
1 polymer ?
#
loop_
_entity_poly.entity_id
_entity_poly.type
_entity_poly.pdbx_seq_one_letter_code
_entity_poly.pdbx_strand_id
1 'polypeptide(L)'
;MPAGQAPAYGTADAAALPAGPALITWQDGQPFSPLYGDRYHTLSGARAQAEHVFLGGCGLPRAWLSSGRWTILETGFGLGLNFLSTWASWLANRPDPAPASADDDARTARHLRFVSTEAHPVGADDIRQAAADDPVLQPLAAQLAQRWARASLQAPVLHFCFPGATEVPDGTVELIILLGDTTRVLDAWLQQHGPLHADSVFLDGFDPRKNPAMWQASTLQALARHCRPGTRMATWCVARSVRDALAASGFVCEKRPGLPPKRHCLSACLQG
;
A
#
# COMPACT_ATOMS: atom_id res chain seq x y z
N MET A 1 5.03 -6.08 -29.16
CA MET A 1 4.90 -7.01 -28.02
C MET A 1 3.46 -6.92 -27.54
N PRO A 2 2.65 -8.00 -27.59
CA PRO A 2 1.25 -7.91 -27.20
C PRO A 2 1.16 -7.69 -25.68
N ALA A 3 0.13 -6.97 -25.24
CA ALA A 3 -0.18 -6.71 -23.84
C ALA A 3 -0.23 -8.04 -23.07
N GLY A 4 0.66 -8.21 -22.09
CA GLY A 4 0.70 -9.40 -21.24
C GLY A 4 -0.64 -9.59 -20.55
N GLN A 5 -1.22 -10.77 -20.71
CA GLN A 5 -2.36 -11.21 -19.91
C GLN A 5 -1.99 -11.09 -18.42
N ALA A 6 -2.83 -10.40 -17.65
CA ALA A 6 -2.71 -10.40 -16.20
C ALA A 6 -2.76 -11.85 -15.67
N PRO A 7 -2.01 -12.20 -14.62
CA PRO A 7 -2.07 -13.53 -14.03
C PRO A 7 -3.52 -13.88 -13.64
N ALA A 8 -3.94 -15.11 -13.91
CA ALA A 8 -5.23 -15.60 -13.44
C ALA A 8 -5.11 -15.94 -11.94
N TYR A 9 -5.58 -15.05 -11.08
CA TYR A 9 -5.65 -15.29 -9.64
C TYR A 9 -6.87 -16.17 -9.34
N GLY A 10 -6.64 -17.33 -8.72
CA GLY A 10 -7.68 -18.32 -8.40
C GLY A 10 -8.74 -17.81 -7.42
N THR A 11 -9.91 -18.44 -7.40
CA THR A 11 -11.03 -18.06 -6.54
C THR A 11 -10.76 -18.43 -5.08
N ALA A 12 -10.50 -17.43 -4.23
CA ALA A 12 -10.59 -17.60 -2.79
C ALA A 12 -12.06 -17.66 -2.36
N ASP A 13 -12.34 -18.44 -1.32
CA ASP A 13 -13.66 -18.76 -0.79
C ASP A 13 -14.53 -17.49 -0.57
N ALA A 14 -15.74 -17.51 -1.15
CA ALA A 14 -16.58 -16.34 -1.36
C ALA A 14 -17.24 -15.85 -0.06
N ALA A 15 -16.49 -15.17 0.81
CA ALA A 15 -17.08 -14.09 1.58
C ALA A 15 -17.52 -13.01 0.59
N ALA A 16 -18.74 -12.47 0.75
CA ALA A 16 -19.35 -11.59 -0.24
C ALA A 16 -18.41 -10.46 -0.64
N LEU A 17 -17.89 -10.54 -1.86
CA LEU A 17 -17.18 -9.44 -2.50
C LEU A 17 -18.07 -8.20 -2.47
N PRO A 18 -17.47 -7.00 -2.41
CA PRO A 18 -18.23 -5.76 -2.31
C PRO A 18 -19.23 -5.67 -3.47
N ALA A 19 -20.50 -5.43 -3.14
CA ALA A 19 -21.58 -5.32 -4.13
C ALA A 19 -21.44 -4.06 -5.01
N GLY A 20 -20.61 -3.12 -4.60
CA GLY A 20 -20.33 -1.86 -5.27
C GLY A 20 -19.31 -1.04 -4.47
N PRO A 21 -18.98 0.17 -4.94
CA PRO A 21 -18.04 1.03 -4.25
C PRO A 21 -18.54 1.45 -2.87
N ALA A 22 -17.62 1.62 -1.93
CA ALA A 22 -17.89 2.17 -0.61
C ALA A 22 -18.38 3.62 -0.73
N LEU A 23 -19.35 3.99 0.11
CA LEU A 23 -19.81 5.37 0.20
C LEU A 23 -18.76 6.25 0.90
N ILE A 24 -18.37 7.34 0.24
CA ILE A 24 -17.55 8.41 0.80
C ILE A 24 -18.40 9.66 0.99
N THR A 25 -18.20 10.35 2.11
CA THR A 25 -18.75 11.69 2.33
C THR A 25 -17.61 12.68 2.51
N TRP A 26 -17.82 13.93 2.10
CA TRP A 26 -16.80 14.98 2.17
C TRP A 26 -17.21 16.00 3.25
N GLN A 27 -16.42 16.07 4.32
CA GLN A 27 -16.65 16.96 5.46
C GLN A 27 -15.51 17.97 5.51
N ASP A 28 -15.82 19.25 5.27
CA ASP A 28 -14.84 20.34 5.18
C ASP A 28 -13.72 20.04 4.17
N GLY A 29 -14.10 19.47 3.01
CA GLY A 29 -13.16 19.08 1.94
C GLY A 29 -12.35 17.82 2.25
N GLN A 30 -12.61 17.14 3.37
CA GLN A 30 -11.88 15.92 3.75
C GLN A 30 -12.75 14.67 3.57
N PRO A 31 -12.18 13.56 3.05
CA PRO A 31 -12.91 12.32 2.88
C PRO A 31 -13.18 11.62 4.22
N PHE A 32 -14.42 11.20 4.40
CA PHE A 32 -14.94 10.53 5.59
C PHE A 32 -15.70 9.26 5.21
N SER A 33 -15.43 8.17 5.92
CA SER A 33 -16.16 6.91 5.81
C SER A 33 -17.34 6.90 6.77
N PRO A 34 -18.60 6.91 6.30
CA PRO A 34 -19.76 6.71 7.17
C PRO A 34 -19.78 5.34 7.83
N LEU A 35 -19.24 4.32 7.15
CA LEU A 35 -19.18 2.94 7.64
C LEU A 35 -18.34 2.83 8.92
N TYR A 36 -17.15 3.43 8.92
CA TYR A 36 -16.26 3.40 10.09
C TYR A 36 -16.41 4.61 11.00
N GLY A 37 -17.14 5.63 10.57
CA GLY A 37 -17.29 6.89 11.29
C GLY A 37 -15.96 7.63 11.46
N ASP A 38 -15.07 7.58 10.46
CA ASP A 38 -13.70 8.12 10.55
C ASP A 38 -13.22 8.78 9.25
N ARG A 39 -12.20 9.64 9.37
CA ARG A 39 -11.54 10.28 8.20
C ARG A 39 -10.51 9.32 7.58
N TYR A 40 -10.33 9.39 6.27
CA TYR A 40 -9.36 8.55 5.55
C TYR A 40 -7.90 8.99 5.74
N HIS A 41 -7.66 10.24 6.16
CA HIS A 41 -6.31 10.72 6.49
C HIS A 41 -6.36 11.83 7.54
N THR A 42 -5.18 12.17 8.07
CA THR A 42 -5.00 13.28 9.02
C THR A 42 -5.23 14.65 8.37
N LEU A 43 -5.50 15.66 9.21
CA LEU A 43 -5.69 17.07 8.80
C LEU A 43 -4.42 17.71 8.23
N SER A 44 -3.24 17.18 8.55
CA SER A 44 -1.96 17.63 7.96
C SER A 44 -1.79 17.22 6.49
N GLY A 45 -2.78 16.55 5.91
CA GLY A 45 -2.79 16.13 4.50
C GLY A 45 -2.26 14.71 4.31
N ALA A 46 -2.83 14.03 3.31
CA ALA A 46 -2.54 12.63 3.04
C ALA A 46 -1.11 12.40 2.55
N ARG A 47 -0.59 13.24 1.65
CA ARG A 47 0.78 13.11 1.14
C ARG A 47 1.82 13.29 2.23
N ALA A 48 1.65 14.31 3.09
CA ALA A 48 2.53 14.54 4.22
C ALA A 48 2.54 13.34 5.18
N GLN A 49 1.37 12.70 5.41
CA GLN A 49 1.27 11.48 6.22
C GLN A 49 2.01 10.31 5.56
N ALA A 50 1.78 10.09 4.26
CA ALA A 50 2.46 9.06 3.48
C ALA A 50 4.00 9.22 3.51
N GLU A 51 4.48 10.44 3.28
CA GLU A 51 5.92 10.75 3.28
C GLU A 51 6.54 10.62 4.67
N HIS A 52 5.91 11.19 5.72
CA HIS A 52 6.48 11.23 7.06
C HIS A 52 6.36 9.91 7.81
N VAL A 53 5.15 9.33 7.83
CA VAL A 53 4.85 8.13 8.62
C VAL A 53 5.29 6.89 7.87
N PHE A 54 4.79 6.69 6.65
CA PHE A 54 4.91 5.41 5.96
C PHE A 54 6.25 5.26 5.24
N LEU A 55 6.54 6.11 4.26
CA LEU A 55 7.82 6.13 3.55
C LEU A 55 8.97 6.36 4.53
N GLY A 56 8.89 7.44 5.32
CA GLY A 56 9.88 7.78 6.32
C GLY A 56 10.07 6.67 7.36
N GLY A 57 8.99 6.08 7.87
CA GLY A 57 9.01 4.97 8.83
C GLY A 57 9.72 3.72 8.32
N CYS A 58 9.61 3.45 7.01
CA CYS A 58 10.26 2.34 6.34
C CYS A 58 11.68 2.67 5.82
N GLY A 59 12.18 3.89 6.05
CA GLY A 59 13.52 4.31 5.59
C GLY A 59 13.60 4.61 4.09
N LEU A 60 12.45 4.91 3.48
CA LEU A 60 12.30 5.23 2.06
C LEU A 60 12.44 6.75 1.86
N PRO A 61 12.96 7.20 0.70
CA PRO A 61 13.36 6.42 -0.48
C PRO A 61 14.72 5.74 -0.36
N ARG A 62 15.55 6.08 0.64
CA ARG A 62 16.95 5.65 0.70
C ARG A 62 17.15 4.13 0.58
N ALA A 63 16.30 3.33 1.22
CA ALA A 63 16.45 1.87 1.22
C ALA A 63 16.21 1.22 -0.15
N TRP A 64 15.31 1.77 -0.98
CA TRP A 64 15.01 1.18 -2.29
C TRP A 64 15.95 1.65 -3.40
N LEU A 65 16.71 2.73 -3.17
CA LEU A 65 17.66 3.28 -4.14
C LEU A 65 18.77 2.27 -4.49
N SER A 66 19.12 1.39 -3.56
CA SER A 66 20.18 0.40 -3.73
C SER A 66 19.74 -0.93 -4.36
N SER A 67 18.43 -1.19 -4.46
CA SER A 67 17.91 -2.52 -4.86
C SER A 67 17.29 -2.55 -6.26
N GLY A 68 16.83 -1.40 -6.79
CA GLY A 68 16.14 -1.31 -8.08
C GLY A 68 14.75 -1.98 -8.12
N ARG A 69 14.49 -2.97 -7.25
CA ARG A 69 13.22 -3.67 -7.06
C ARG A 69 12.77 -3.53 -5.60
N TRP A 70 11.50 -3.24 -5.40
CA TRP A 70 10.93 -3.07 -4.06
C TRP A 70 9.47 -3.54 -4.00
N THR A 71 9.12 -4.30 -2.98
CA THR A 71 7.76 -4.75 -2.69
C THR A 71 7.24 -4.10 -1.42
N ILE A 72 6.13 -3.37 -1.52
CA ILE A 72 5.40 -2.82 -0.38
C ILE A 72 4.12 -3.62 -0.19
N LEU A 73 3.84 -4.00 1.06
CA LEU A 73 2.55 -4.52 1.48
C LEU A 73 1.81 -3.48 2.33
N GLU A 74 0.56 -3.21 1.99
CA GLU A 74 -0.31 -2.30 2.73
C GLU A 74 -1.58 -3.01 3.23
N THR A 75 -2.07 -2.56 4.39
CA THR A 75 -3.44 -2.86 4.84
C THR A 75 -4.32 -1.62 4.66
N GLY A 76 -5.50 -1.79 4.06
CA GLY A 76 -6.45 -0.70 3.84
C GLY A 76 -6.03 0.27 2.75
N PHE A 77 -6.28 -0.09 1.49
CA PHE A 77 -5.98 0.77 0.34
C PHE A 77 -6.68 2.14 0.39
N GLY A 78 -7.93 2.15 0.83
CA GLY A 78 -8.79 3.32 0.92
C GLY A 78 -8.86 4.08 -0.40
N LEU A 79 -8.40 5.33 -0.38
CA LEU A 79 -8.38 6.24 -1.53
C LEU A 79 -7.08 6.17 -2.33
N GLY A 80 -6.18 5.23 -1.98
CA GLY A 80 -4.90 5.01 -2.67
C GLY A 80 -3.83 6.07 -2.39
N LEU A 81 -3.99 6.92 -1.37
CA LEU A 81 -3.11 8.08 -1.14
C LEU A 81 -1.67 7.68 -0.77
N ASN A 82 -1.49 6.61 -0.01
CA ASN A 82 -0.16 6.04 0.26
C ASN A 82 0.49 5.49 -1.01
N PHE A 83 -0.26 4.73 -1.82
CA PHE A 83 0.20 4.26 -3.13
C PHE A 83 0.60 5.41 -4.04
N LEU A 84 -0.25 6.42 -4.20
CA LEU A 84 0.00 7.59 -5.05
C LEU A 84 1.23 8.37 -4.60
N SER A 85 1.39 8.57 -3.28
CA SER A 85 2.56 9.26 -2.71
C SER A 85 3.83 8.44 -2.86
N THR A 86 3.74 7.11 -2.69
CA THR A 86 4.85 6.19 -2.94
C THR A 86 5.25 6.21 -4.41
N TRP A 87 4.27 6.17 -5.32
CA TRP A 87 4.48 6.24 -6.74
C TRP A 87 5.18 7.55 -7.11
N ALA A 88 4.69 8.69 -6.63
CA ALA A 88 5.36 9.98 -6.81
C ALA A 88 6.80 9.97 -6.29
N SER A 89 7.03 9.48 -5.07
CA SER A 89 8.36 9.39 -4.47
C SER A 89 9.29 8.48 -5.26
N TRP A 90 8.77 7.37 -5.81
CA TRP A 90 9.51 6.44 -6.65
C TRP A 90 9.90 7.07 -7.99
N LEU A 91 9.00 7.85 -8.61
CA LEU A 91 9.29 8.57 -9.85
C LEU A 91 10.35 9.67 -9.65
N ALA A 92 10.36 10.32 -8.48
CA ALA A 92 11.26 11.42 -8.15
C ALA A 92 12.64 10.96 -7.66
N ASN A 93 12.72 9.84 -6.94
CA ASN A 93 13.94 9.32 -6.33
C ASN A 93 14.34 8.01 -7.01
N ARG A 94 14.47 8.06 -8.33
CA ARG A 94 14.83 6.87 -9.10
C ARG A 94 16.32 6.57 -8.89
N PRO A 95 16.71 5.29 -8.68
CA PRO A 95 18.10 4.90 -8.83
C PRO A 95 18.61 5.33 -10.21
N ASP A 96 19.89 5.70 -10.39
CA ASP A 96 20.45 5.88 -11.74
C ASP A 96 20.46 4.55 -12.51
N PRO A 97 20.46 4.55 -13.85
CA PRO A 97 20.63 3.30 -14.58
C PRO A 97 22.03 2.79 -14.23
N ALA A 98 22.15 1.54 -13.79
CA ALA A 98 23.48 0.95 -13.66
C ALA A 98 24.18 1.11 -15.03
N PRO A 99 25.45 1.56 -15.07
CA PRO A 99 26.17 1.67 -16.33
C PRO A 99 26.15 0.32 -17.03
N ALA A 100 25.81 0.31 -18.32
CA ALA A 100 25.76 -0.91 -19.11
C ALA A 100 27.16 -1.55 -19.12
N SER A 101 27.37 -2.61 -18.33
CA SER A 101 28.48 -3.52 -18.56
C SER A 101 28.16 -4.39 -19.75
N ALA A 102 29.16 -4.67 -20.57
CA ALA A 102 29.04 -5.36 -21.87
C ALA A 102 28.46 -6.79 -21.81
N ASP A 103 28.26 -7.35 -20.61
CA ASP A 103 27.76 -8.71 -20.37
C ASP A 103 26.34 -8.76 -19.75
N ASP A 104 25.65 -7.63 -19.60
CA ASP A 104 24.42 -7.57 -18.81
C ASP A 104 23.14 -7.74 -19.66
N ASP A 105 22.81 -9.00 -19.98
CA ASP A 105 21.50 -9.42 -20.52
C ASP A 105 20.34 -9.09 -19.54
N ALA A 106 20.67 -8.66 -18.32
CA ALA A 106 19.73 -8.15 -17.33
C ALA A 106 19.93 -6.64 -17.13
N ARG A 107 19.39 -5.82 -18.05
CA ARG A 107 18.86 -4.49 -17.65
C ARG A 107 18.05 -4.73 -16.38
N THR A 108 18.57 -4.35 -15.20
CA THR A 108 17.89 -4.62 -13.93
C THR A 108 16.67 -3.72 -13.89
N ALA A 109 15.58 -4.19 -14.49
CA ALA A 109 14.34 -3.46 -14.66
C ALA A 109 13.88 -2.98 -13.29
N ARG A 110 13.69 -1.67 -13.18
CA ARG A 110 13.29 -1.05 -11.92
C ARG A 110 11.83 -1.39 -11.69
N HIS A 111 11.53 -2.01 -10.56
CA HIS A 111 10.19 -2.52 -10.32
C HIS A 111 9.72 -2.16 -8.92
N LEU A 112 8.69 -1.32 -8.85
CA LEU A 112 7.95 -1.11 -7.61
C LEU A 112 6.69 -1.97 -7.65
N ARG A 113 6.58 -2.94 -6.76
CA ARG A 113 5.35 -3.68 -6.51
C ARG A 113 4.70 -3.14 -5.26
N PHE A 114 3.46 -2.70 -5.38
CA PHE A 114 2.65 -2.25 -4.26
C PHE A 114 1.44 -3.18 -4.15
N VAL A 115 1.38 -3.96 -3.08
CA VAL A 115 0.26 -4.86 -2.78
C VAL A 115 -0.53 -4.28 -1.63
N SER A 116 -1.85 -4.15 -1.76
CA SER A 116 -2.71 -3.66 -0.69
C SER A 116 -3.92 -4.56 -0.50
N THR A 117 -4.43 -4.63 0.72
CA THR A 117 -5.71 -5.29 1.03
C THR A 117 -6.81 -4.24 1.17
N GLU A 118 -8.01 -4.52 0.66
CA GLU A 118 -9.15 -3.61 0.76
C GLU A 118 -10.47 -4.37 0.85
N ALA A 119 -11.24 -4.12 1.91
CA ALA A 119 -12.55 -4.75 2.12
C ALA A 119 -13.69 -3.97 1.45
N HIS A 120 -13.54 -2.67 1.32
CA HIS A 120 -14.55 -1.73 0.87
C HIS A 120 -13.95 -0.75 -0.16
N PRO A 121 -13.67 -1.21 -1.39
CA PRO A 121 -13.05 -0.39 -2.43
C PRO A 121 -13.94 0.80 -2.79
N VAL A 122 -13.31 1.95 -3.03
CA VAL A 122 -13.99 3.21 -3.37
C VAL A 122 -14.30 3.33 -4.86
N GLY A 123 -15.08 4.35 -5.24
CA GLY A 123 -15.30 4.71 -6.63
C GLY A 123 -14.08 5.36 -7.28
N ALA A 124 -14.00 5.30 -8.61
CA ALA A 124 -12.92 5.93 -9.37
C ALA A 124 -12.91 7.46 -9.20
N ASP A 125 -14.08 8.10 -9.11
CA ASP A 125 -14.18 9.54 -8.87
C ASP A 125 -13.70 9.94 -7.48
N ASP A 126 -13.91 9.09 -6.46
CA ASP A 126 -13.40 9.34 -5.10
C ASP A 126 -11.87 9.36 -5.07
N ILE A 127 -11.22 8.44 -5.79
CA ILE A 127 -9.75 8.42 -5.95
C ILE A 127 -9.27 9.73 -6.58
N ARG A 128 -9.93 10.19 -7.64
CA ARG A 128 -9.57 11.46 -8.31
C ARG A 128 -9.78 12.66 -7.38
N GLN A 129 -10.90 12.69 -6.66
CA GLN A 129 -11.24 13.80 -5.76
C GLN A 129 -10.29 13.86 -4.55
N ALA A 130 -9.85 12.73 -4.02
CA ALA A 130 -8.93 12.66 -2.87
C ALA A 130 -7.55 13.28 -3.13
N ALA A 131 -7.15 13.36 -4.40
CA ALA A 131 -5.89 13.96 -4.81
C ALA A 131 -6.07 15.33 -5.48
N ALA A 132 -7.28 15.90 -5.51
CA ALA A 132 -7.59 17.08 -6.30
C ALA A 132 -6.76 18.31 -5.90
N ASP A 133 -6.50 18.47 -4.60
CA ASP A 133 -5.78 19.61 -4.02
C ASP A 133 -4.26 19.39 -3.94
N ASP A 134 -3.75 18.25 -4.40
CA ASP A 134 -2.31 17.96 -4.44
C ASP A 134 -1.81 17.88 -5.89
N PRO A 135 -1.14 18.93 -6.42
CA PRO A 135 -0.67 18.97 -7.80
C PRO A 135 0.29 17.83 -8.17
N VAL A 136 0.99 17.24 -7.20
CA VAL A 136 1.89 16.11 -7.42
C VAL A 136 1.09 14.82 -7.62
N LEU A 137 0.04 14.61 -6.81
CA LEU A 137 -0.75 13.39 -6.84
C LEU A 137 -1.84 13.43 -7.92
N GLN A 138 -2.38 14.60 -8.25
CA GLN A 138 -3.48 14.79 -9.20
C GLN A 138 -3.29 14.04 -10.54
N PRO A 139 -2.15 14.16 -11.27
CA PRO A 139 -1.97 13.42 -12.53
C PRO A 139 -1.86 11.90 -12.34
N LEU A 140 -1.32 11.43 -11.21
CA LEU A 140 -1.22 10.01 -10.89
C LEU A 140 -2.59 9.43 -10.52
N ALA A 141 -3.38 10.18 -9.74
CA ALA A 141 -4.74 9.83 -9.37
C ALA A 141 -5.66 9.74 -10.59
N ALA A 142 -5.52 10.66 -11.55
CA ALA A 142 -6.25 10.59 -12.81
C ALA A 142 -5.94 9.29 -13.59
N GLN A 143 -4.65 8.89 -13.65
CA GLN A 143 -4.24 7.65 -14.30
C GLN A 143 -4.75 6.40 -13.58
N LEU A 144 -4.75 6.40 -12.24
CA LEU A 144 -5.28 5.32 -11.44
C LEU A 144 -6.80 5.22 -11.62
N ALA A 145 -7.53 6.33 -11.42
CA ALA A 145 -8.98 6.39 -11.56
C ALA A 145 -9.46 5.92 -12.94
N GLN A 146 -8.76 6.28 -14.02
CA GLN A 146 -9.11 5.85 -15.37
C GLN A 146 -9.01 4.32 -15.55
N ARG A 147 -8.01 3.67 -14.94
CA ARG A 147 -7.88 2.20 -14.95
C ARG A 147 -8.86 1.55 -13.98
N TRP A 148 -9.05 2.16 -12.80
CA TRP A 148 -9.96 1.72 -11.76
C TRP A 148 -11.41 1.65 -12.24
N ALA A 149 -11.86 2.65 -13.01
CA ALA A 149 -13.21 2.70 -13.58
C ALA A 149 -13.53 1.52 -14.53
N ARG A 150 -12.50 0.83 -15.04
CA ARG A 150 -12.63 -0.35 -15.91
C ARG A 150 -12.47 -1.67 -15.16
N ALA A 151 -12.05 -1.61 -13.90
CA ALA A 151 -11.84 -2.80 -13.08
C ALA A 151 -13.19 -3.33 -12.57
N SER A 152 -13.34 -4.65 -12.56
CA SER A 152 -14.49 -5.28 -11.90
C SER A 152 -14.19 -5.42 -10.41
N LEU A 153 -14.94 -4.70 -9.57
CA LEU A 153 -14.86 -4.84 -8.11
C LEU A 153 -15.40 -6.20 -7.61
N GLN A 154 -15.90 -7.05 -8.52
CA GLN A 154 -16.27 -8.44 -8.26
C GLN A 154 -15.14 -9.43 -8.57
N ALA A 155 -13.94 -8.96 -8.97
CA ALA A 155 -12.76 -9.80 -9.04
C ALA A 155 -12.07 -9.83 -7.66
N PRO A 156 -11.59 -10.99 -7.16
CA PRO A 156 -10.90 -11.05 -5.86
C PRO A 156 -9.56 -10.33 -5.85
N VAL A 157 -8.96 -10.13 -7.04
CA VAL A 157 -7.70 -9.41 -7.21
C VAL A 157 -7.84 -8.40 -8.34
N LEU A 158 -7.48 -7.15 -8.07
CA LEU A 158 -7.29 -6.13 -9.09
C LEU A 158 -5.79 -5.96 -9.34
N HIS A 159 -5.39 -5.89 -10.60
CA HIS A 159 -3.99 -5.76 -10.98
C HIS A 159 -3.83 -4.66 -12.03
N PHE A 160 -3.01 -3.66 -11.71
CA PHE A 160 -2.72 -2.53 -12.58
C PHE A 160 -1.22 -2.40 -12.80
N CYS A 161 -0.83 -2.20 -14.06
CA CYS A 161 0.53 -1.85 -14.43
C CYS A 161 0.57 -0.43 -14.98
N PHE A 162 1.48 0.37 -14.45
CA PHE A 162 1.76 1.72 -14.90
C PHE A 162 3.16 1.75 -15.50
N PRO A 163 3.32 2.31 -16.72
CA PRO A 163 4.64 2.43 -17.32
C PRO A 163 5.54 3.34 -16.48
N GLY A 164 6.85 3.11 -16.60
CA GLY A 164 7.84 4.10 -16.20
C GLY A 164 7.63 5.41 -16.98
N ALA A 165 8.28 6.50 -16.55
CA ALA A 165 8.29 7.71 -17.37
C ALA A 165 8.75 7.36 -18.80
N THR A 166 8.29 8.11 -19.79
CA THR A 166 8.43 7.82 -21.24
C THR A 166 9.84 7.46 -21.71
N GLU A 167 10.86 7.82 -20.94
CA GLU A 167 12.27 7.58 -21.23
C GLU A 167 12.78 6.18 -20.80
N VAL A 168 12.01 5.40 -20.02
CA VAL A 168 12.38 4.03 -19.59
C VAL A 168 11.19 3.08 -19.71
N PRO A 169 11.13 2.24 -20.77
CA PRO A 169 10.04 1.27 -20.99
C PRO A 169 9.89 0.18 -19.91
N ASP A 170 10.92 -0.02 -19.06
CA ASP A 170 11.02 -1.17 -18.14
C ASP A 170 10.92 -0.77 -16.66
N GLY A 171 10.48 0.45 -16.37
CA GLY A 171 10.29 0.96 -15.00
C GLY A 171 8.87 0.75 -14.49
N THR A 172 8.40 -0.49 -14.35
CA THR A 172 7.00 -0.78 -14.00
C THR A 172 6.67 -0.43 -12.54
N VAL A 173 5.59 0.33 -12.35
CA VAL A 173 4.88 0.39 -11.08
C VAL A 173 3.68 -0.54 -11.18
N GLU A 174 3.70 -1.57 -10.35
CA GLU A 174 2.68 -2.61 -10.27
C GLU A 174 1.84 -2.35 -9.01
N LEU A 175 0.52 -2.29 -9.18
CA LEU A 175 -0.43 -2.21 -8.07
C LEU A 175 -1.31 -3.45 -8.07
N ILE A 176 -1.30 -4.19 -6.96
CA ILE A 176 -2.13 -5.37 -6.74
C ILE A 176 -3.04 -5.08 -5.54
N ILE A 177 -4.35 -5.20 -5.74
CA ILE A 177 -5.35 -5.05 -4.68
C ILE A 177 -5.97 -6.40 -4.41
N LEU A 178 -5.85 -6.88 -3.18
CA LEU A 178 -6.52 -8.09 -2.70
C LEU A 178 -7.84 -7.66 -2.04
N LEU A 179 -8.96 -7.97 -2.70
CA LEU A 179 -10.28 -7.53 -2.25
C LEU A 179 -10.87 -8.50 -1.22
N GLY A 180 -11.13 -7.99 -0.01
CA GLY A 180 -11.73 -8.73 1.10
C GLY A 180 -11.12 -8.41 2.46
N ASP A 181 -11.50 -9.20 3.47
CA ASP A 181 -10.90 -9.12 4.81
C ASP A 181 -9.40 -9.38 4.76
N THR A 182 -8.60 -8.48 5.34
CA THR A 182 -7.14 -8.51 5.29
C THR A 182 -6.56 -9.86 5.70
N THR A 183 -7.04 -10.48 6.77
CA THR A 183 -6.49 -11.76 7.26
C THR A 183 -6.76 -12.86 6.24
N ARG A 184 -8.01 -12.94 5.77
CA ARG A 184 -8.43 -13.98 4.82
C ARG A 184 -7.72 -13.87 3.49
N VAL A 185 -7.61 -12.67 2.92
CA VAL A 185 -7.00 -12.49 1.60
C VAL A 185 -5.50 -12.72 1.61
N LEU A 186 -4.82 -12.35 2.71
CA LEU A 186 -3.40 -12.66 2.90
C LEU A 186 -3.18 -14.17 3.03
N ASP A 187 -3.99 -14.85 3.84
CA ASP A 187 -3.88 -16.31 4.01
C ASP A 187 -4.18 -17.06 2.72
N ALA A 188 -5.21 -16.64 1.97
CA ALA A 188 -5.52 -17.21 0.66
C ALA A 188 -4.38 -16.98 -0.34
N TRP A 189 -3.81 -15.77 -0.38
CA TRP A 189 -2.65 -15.48 -1.22
C TRP A 189 -1.47 -16.37 -0.85
N LEU A 190 -1.14 -16.47 0.43
CA LEU A 190 -0.02 -17.28 0.94
C LEU A 190 -0.16 -18.75 0.52
N GLN A 191 -1.36 -19.31 0.63
CA GLN A 191 -1.65 -20.69 0.25
C GLN A 191 -1.51 -20.92 -1.26
N GLN A 192 -1.94 -19.97 -2.09
CA GLN A 192 -1.97 -20.12 -3.54
C GLN A 192 -0.65 -19.75 -4.22
N HIS A 193 0.06 -18.74 -3.72
CA HIS A 193 1.19 -18.11 -4.41
C HIS A 193 2.47 -18.05 -3.56
N GLY A 194 2.40 -18.40 -2.26
CA GLY A 194 3.50 -18.21 -1.33
C GLY A 194 3.59 -16.77 -0.78
N PRO A 195 4.61 -16.48 0.05
CA PRO A 195 4.76 -15.18 0.68
C PRO A 195 5.07 -14.08 -0.35
N LEU A 196 4.66 -12.84 -0.05
CA LEU A 196 4.92 -11.70 -0.95
C LEU A 196 6.39 -11.25 -0.93
N HIS A 197 7.13 -11.63 0.11
CA HIS A 197 8.48 -11.15 0.40
C HIS A 197 8.55 -9.62 0.46
N ALA A 198 7.63 -9.01 1.23
CA ALA A 198 7.54 -7.56 1.36
C ALA A 198 8.81 -6.95 1.97
N ASP A 199 9.34 -5.91 1.34
CA ASP A 199 10.47 -5.12 1.83
C ASP A 199 10.04 -4.08 2.84
N SER A 200 8.84 -3.56 2.64
CA SER A 200 8.21 -2.57 3.50
C SER A 200 6.75 -2.91 3.73
N VAL A 201 6.26 -2.56 4.91
CA VAL A 201 4.85 -2.70 5.26
C VAL A 201 4.29 -1.36 5.71
N PHE A 202 3.19 -0.95 5.09
CA PHE A 202 2.36 0.15 5.56
C PHE A 202 1.16 -0.43 6.30
N LEU A 203 1.25 -0.49 7.62
CA LEU A 203 0.12 -0.91 8.46
C LEU A 203 -0.78 0.32 8.64
N ASP A 204 -1.64 0.53 7.66
CA ASP A 204 -2.65 1.59 7.64
C ASP A 204 -4.06 1.02 7.83
N GLY A 205 -5.00 1.91 8.09
CA GLY A 205 -6.38 1.59 8.39
C GLY A 205 -7.04 2.60 9.31
N PHE A 206 -8.35 2.47 9.50
CA PHE A 206 -9.10 3.28 10.45
C PHE A 206 -8.71 3.00 11.90
N ASP A 207 -9.07 3.91 12.82
CA ASP A 207 -8.76 3.80 14.25
C ASP A 207 -9.06 2.39 14.80
N PRO A 208 -8.15 1.76 15.58
CA PRO A 208 -8.37 0.43 16.13
C PRO A 208 -9.66 0.26 16.94
N ARG A 209 -10.23 1.34 17.47
CA ARG A 209 -11.52 1.32 18.17
C ARG A 209 -12.71 1.25 17.21
N LYS A 210 -12.54 1.73 15.97
CA LYS A 210 -13.56 1.80 14.91
C LYS A 210 -13.46 0.63 13.95
N ASN A 211 -12.26 0.11 13.70
CA ASN A 211 -12.01 -1.06 12.87
C ASN A 211 -11.10 -2.10 13.55
N PRO A 212 -11.50 -2.70 14.69
CA PRO A 212 -10.62 -3.56 15.50
C PRO A 212 -10.11 -4.80 14.76
N ALA A 213 -10.88 -5.31 13.81
CA ALA A 213 -10.55 -6.53 13.05
C ALA A 213 -9.26 -6.40 12.23
N MET A 214 -8.86 -5.19 11.81
CA MET A 214 -7.60 -5.00 11.07
C MET A 214 -6.35 -5.00 11.98
N TRP A 215 -6.54 -4.78 13.29
CA TRP A 215 -5.45 -4.58 14.26
C TRP A 215 -5.28 -5.76 15.22
N GLN A 216 -6.05 -6.82 15.04
CA GLN A 216 -5.97 -8.03 15.86
C GLN A 216 -4.68 -8.81 15.59
N ALA A 217 -4.24 -9.57 16.60
CA ALA A 217 -2.99 -10.33 16.52
C ALA A 217 -2.93 -11.29 15.33
N SER A 218 -4.04 -11.98 15.00
CA SER A 218 -4.12 -12.88 13.85
C SER A 218 -3.84 -12.18 12.52
N THR A 219 -4.36 -10.96 12.34
CA THR A 219 -4.11 -10.16 11.13
C THR A 219 -2.66 -9.73 11.03
N LEU A 220 -2.05 -9.29 12.14
CA LEU A 220 -0.64 -8.91 12.15
C LEU A 220 0.29 -10.11 11.97
N GLN A 221 -0.10 -11.30 12.43
CA GLN A 221 0.61 -12.56 12.16
C GLN A 221 0.49 -12.99 10.70
N ALA A 222 -0.71 -12.89 10.11
CA ALA A 222 -0.92 -13.11 8.69
C ALA A 222 -0.01 -12.21 7.84
N LEU A 223 0.00 -10.92 8.16
CA LEU A 223 0.88 -9.93 7.53
C LEU A 223 2.37 -10.28 7.68
N ALA A 224 2.81 -10.68 8.87
CA ALA A 224 4.21 -11.03 9.13
C ALA A 224 4.69 -12.21 8.27
N ARG A 225 3.82 -13.18 7.96
CA ARG A 225 4.16 -14.30 7.07
C ARG A 225 4.48 -13.90 5.63
N HIS A 226 4.10 -12.70 5.19
CA HIS A 226 4.44 -12.15 3.88
C HIS A 226 5.75 -11.34 3.89
N CYS A 227 6.36 -11.13 5.05
CA CYS A 227 7.56 -10.32 5.22
C CYS A 227 8.83 -11.19 5.15
N ARG A 228 9.99 -10.55 4.96
CA ARG A 228 11.31 -11.17 5.06
C ARG A 228 12.06 -10.64 6.29
N PRO A 229 13.08 -11.33 6.82
CA PRO A 229 13.93 -10.74 7.84
C PRO A 229 14.47 -9.38 7.39
N GLY A 230 14.39 -8.38 8.27
CA GLY A 230 14.75 -7.00 7.95
C GLY A 230 13.64 -6.16 7.30
N THR A 231 12.46 -6.71 7.03
CA THR A 231 11.30 -5.92 6.58
C THR A 231 11.00 -4.82 7.58
N ARG A 232 10.89 -3.59 7.09
CA ARG A 232 10.49 -2.43 7.89
C ARG A 232 8.99 -2.21 7.78
N MET A 233 8.35 -1.94 8.90
CA MET A 233 6.94 -1.60 8.96
C MET A 233 6.77 -0.21 9.54
N ALA A 234 5.76 0.52 9.08
CA ALA A 234 5.36 1.79 9.65
C ALA A 234 3.85 1.86 9.88
N THR A 235 3.44 2.58 10.93
CA THR A 235 2.04 2.90 11.19
C THR A 235 1.90 4.21 11.97
N TRP A 236 0.80 4.92 11.76
CA TRP A 236 0.46 6.09 12.57
C TRP A 236 -0.02 5.69 13.97
N CYS A 237 -0.45 4.44 14.16
CA CYS A 237 -1.03 3.95 15.40
C CYS A 237 0.05 3.62 16.45
N VAL A 238 -0.11 4.09 17.68
CA VAL A 238 0.82 3.83 18.81
C VAL A 238 0.15 3.08 19.97
N ALA A 239 -1.00 2.46 19.71
CA ALA A 239 -1.74 1.71 20.72
C ALA A 239 -0.88 0.57 21.31
N ARG A 240 -1.01 0.33 22.62
CA ARG A 240 -0.25 -0.73 23.30
C ARG A 240 -0.57 -2.10 22.71
N SER A 241 -1.85 -2.42 22.52
CA SER A 241 -2.30 -3.69 21.92
C SER A 241 -1.66 -3.95 20.55
N VAL A 242 -1.54 -2.92 19.71
CA VAL A 242 -0.89 -3.03 18.40
C VAL A 242 0.61 -3.32 18.55
N ARG A 243 1.32 -2.61 19.43
CA ARG A 243 2.74 -2.89 19.69
C ARG A 243 2.97 -4.30 20.23
N ASP A 244 2.13 -4.74 21.16
CA ASP A 244 2.25 -6.05 21.78
C ASP A 244 2.00 -7.15 20.73
N ALA A 245 1.00 -6.97 19.87
CA ALA A 245 0.73 -7.87 18.75
C ALA A 245 1.85 -7.89 17.70
N LEU A 246 2.45 -6.74 17.38
CA LEU A 246 3.62 -6.67 16.49
C LEU A 246 4.83 -7.40 17.08
N ALA A 247 5.11 -7.19 18.38
CA ALA A 247 6.17 -7.89 19.07
C ALA A 247 5.96 -9.41 19.07
N ALA A 248 4.71 -9.86 19.30
CA ALA A 248 4.36 -11.27 19.21
C ALA A 248 4.52 -11.85 17.79
N SER A 249 4.46 -11.00 16.75
CA SER A 249 4.74 -11.36 15.36
C SER A 249 6.22 -11.21 14.95
N GLY A 250 7.13 -10.97 15.90
CA GLY A 250 8.58 -10.89 15.64
C GLY A 250 9.10 -9.50 15.28
N PHE A 251 8.25 -8.46 15.31
CA PHE A 251 8.68 -7.10 15.03
C PHE A 251 9.23 -6.40 16.28
N VAL A 252 10.41 -5.80 16.15
CA VAL A 252 10.94 -4.87 17.15
C VAL A 252 10.42 -3.47 16.84
N CYS A 253 9.59 -2.93 17.73
CA CYS A 253 8.94 -1.62 17.56
C CYS A 253 9.78 -0.49 18.15
N GLU A 254 9.80 0.64 17.45
CA GLU A 254 10.40 1.90 17.86
C GLU A 254 9.36 3.03 17.71
N LYS A 255 9.27 3.90 18.72
CA LYS A 255 8.45 5.12 18.62
C LYS A 255 9.22 6.19 17.86
N ARG A 256 8.54 6.84 16.93
CA ARG A 256 9.05 7.99 16.18
C ARG A 256 8.20 9.24 16.41
N PRO A 257 8.73 10.44 16.15
CA PRO A 257 7.92 11.65 16.09
C PRO A 257 6.77 11.47 15.10
N GLY A 258 5.54 11.74 15.54
CA GLY A 258 4.36 11.66 14.68
C GLY A 258 4.23 12.89 13.78
N LEU A 259 3.34 12.79 12.79
CA LEU A 259 2.91 13.96 12.04
C LEU A 259 1.82 14.68 12.85
N PRO A 260 1.90 16.01 13.05
CA PRO A 260 0.86 16.75 13.76
C PRO A 260 -0.55 16.40 13.24
N PRO A 261 -1.57 16.35 14.11
CA PRO A 261 -1.52 16.59 15.56
C PRO A 261 -1.02 15.38 16.38
N LYS A 262 -0.68 14.25 15.74
CA LYS A 262 -0.20 13.05 16.44
C LYS A 262 1.24 13.29 16.91
N ARG A 263 1.49 13.09 18.20
CA ARG A 263 2.82 13.26 18.80
C ARG A 263 3.79 12.16 18.41
N HIS A 264 3.29 10.95 18.19
CA HIS A 264 4.11 9.77 17.92
C HIS A 264 3.48 8.93 16.81
N CYS A 265 4.33 8.27 16.03
CA CYS A 265 4.00 7.13 15.17
C CYS A 265 4.93 5.96 15.53
N LEU A 266 4.77 4.82 14.86
CA LEU A 266 5.64 3.65 15.04
C LEU A 266 6.38 3.31 13.75
N SER A 267 7.64 2.94 13.91
CA SER A 267 8.36 2.09 12.98
C SER A 267 8.65 0.75 13.65
N ALA A 268 8.75 -0.33 12.88
CA ALA A 268 9.16 -1.62 13.38
C ALA A 268 10.03 -2.36 12.37
N CYS A 269 10.83 -3.31 12.84
CA CYS A 269 11.67 -4.15 11.99
C CYS A 269 11.49 -5.62 12.36
N LEU A 270 11.16 -6.46 11.37
CA LEU A 270 11.02 -7.90 11.58
C LEU A 270 12.41 -8.51 11.81
N GLN A 271 12.57 -9.17 12.95
CA GLN A 271 13.80 -9.91 13.26
C GLN A 271 13.78 -11.29 12.60
N GLY A 272 14.96 -11.83 12.33
CA GLY A 272 15.15 -13.19 11.81
C GLY A 272 15.10 -14.25 12.90
#